data_AF-A0A494T687-F1
#
_entry.id   AF-A0A494T687-F1
#
_cell.length_a   1.000
_cell.length_b   1.000
_cell.length_c   1.000
_cell.angle_alpha   90.00
_cell.angle_beta   90.00
_cell.angle_gamma   90.00
#
_symmetry.space_group_name_H-M   'P 1'
#
loop_
_entity.id
_entity.type
_entity.pdbx_description
1 polymer ?
#
loop_
_entity_poly.entity_id
_entity_poly.type
_entity_poly.pdbx_seq_one_letter_code
_entity_poly.pdbx_strand_id
1 'polypeptide(L)'
;MSAFIKTMRFVGDLDDEFYDDERQRDVWNEASAIGFQLFSWAAMIAAAVLAWTAGRTGAWIALGLLVALTSVTTLTIVYSWARGVNLYTASKIGRVRGFVVALVILVGYIGVLVKLQPNMFADASSWAGGVTGAVVGGGAVGVGIWYLRKRNARFEAEEI
;
A
#
# COMPACT_ATOMS: atom_id res chain seq x y z
N MET A 1 4.17 -24.49 -9.00
CA MET A 1 4.10 -23.31 -8.09
C MET A 1 5.35 -22.46 -8.31
N SER A 2 5.25 -21.13 -8.46
CA SER A 2 6.43 -20.27 -8.68
C SER A 2 7.28 -20.14 -7.41
N ALA A 3 8.56 -19.78 -7.56
CA ALA A 3 9.46 -19.54 -6.42
C ALA A 3 8.90 -18.49 -5.46
N PHE A 4 8.31 -17.42 -5.99
CA PHE A 4 7.62 -16.39 -5.21
C PHE A 4 6.51 -16.96 -4.32
N ILE A 5 5.60 -17.77 -4.88
CA ILE A 5 4.50 -18.36 -4.11
C ILE A 5 5.04 -19.30 -3.04
N LYS A 6 6.07 -20.10 -3.35
CA LYS A 6 6.71 -20.98 -2.37
C LYS A 6 7.30 -20.19 -1.20
N THR A 7 8.02 -19.10 -1.48
CA THR A 7 8.59 -18.23 -0.44
C THR A 7 7.52 -17.56 0.41
N MET A 8 6.46 -17.04 -0.19
CA MET A 8 5.38 -16.39 0.58
C MET A 8 4.61 -17.38 1.45
N ARG A 9 4.39 -18.62 0.97
CA ARG A 9 3.81 -19.69 1.79
C ARG A 9 4.70 -20.06 2.96
N PHE A 10 6.00 -20.17 2.75
CA PHE A 10 6.98 -20.41 3.81
C PHE A 10 7.00 -19.29 4.85
N VAL A 11 7.04 -18.02 4.40
CA VAL A 11 7.04 -16.85 5.31
C VAL A 11 5.75 -16.78 6.13
N GLY A 12 4.61 -17.12 5.54
CA GLY A 12 3.31 -17.13 6.22
C GLY A 12 2.98 -18.45 6.93
N ASP A 13 3.88 -19.42 6.90
CA ASP A 13 3.69 -20.78 7.43
C ASP A 13 2.38 -21.45 6.96
N LEU A 14 2.05 -21.27 5.68
CA LEU A 14 0.74 -21.63 5.11
C LEU A 14 0.60 -23.11 4.71
N ASP A 15 1.61 -23.93 5.00
CA ASP A 15 1.65 -25.38 4.72
C ASP A 15 1.48 -26.22 6.00
N ASP A 16 1.22 -25.59 7.16
CA ASP A 16 0.97 -26.26 8.44
C ASP A 16 -0.42 -26.95 8.49
N GLU A 17 -0.51 -28.08 9.20
CA GLU A 17 -1.75 -28.85 9.40
C GLU A 17 -2.88 -28.01 10.02
N PHE A 18 -2.55 -26.93 10.73
CA PHE A 18 -3.49 -25.95 11.24
C PHE A 18 -4.45 -25.41 10.16
N TYR A 19 -4.00 -25.26 8.91
CA TYR A 19 -4.81 -24.70 7.82
C TYR A 19 -5.80 -25.71 7.19
N ASP A 20 -5.76 -26.98 7.61
CA ASP A 20 -6.72 -28.02 7.19
C ASP A 20 -8.07 -27.88 7.90
N ASP A 21 -8.11 -27.28 9.11
CA ASP A 21 -9.36 -26.94 9.80
C ASP A 21 -9.90 -25.58 9.32
N GLU A 22 -10.99 -25.64 8.54
CA GLU A 22 -11.60 -24.45 7.94
C GLU A 22 -12.06 -23.41 8.97
N ARG A 23 -12.56 -23.85 10.13
CA ARG A 23 -13.09 -22.93 11.15
C ARG A 23 -11.97 -22.16 11.83
N GLN A 24 -10.86 -22.82 12.12
CA GLN A 24 -9.70 -22.18 12.74
C GLN A 24 -8.97 -21.27 11.75
N ARG A 25 -8.85 -21.72 10.50
CA ARG A 25 -8.28 -20.96 9.39
C ARG A 25 -8.97 -19.61 9.21
N ASP A 26 -10.30 -19.56 9.24
CA ASP A 26 -11.04 -18.31 9.01
C ASP A 26 -10.84 -17.29 10.14
N VAL A 27 -10.92 -17.73 11.40
CA VAL A 27 -10.67 -16.87 12.57
C VAL A 27 -9.22 -16.38 12.59
N TRP A 28 -8.27 -17.24 12.24
CA TRP A 28 -6.86 -16.87 12.14
C TRP A 28 -6.59 -15.86 11.03
N ASN A 29 -7.23 -16.04 9.87
CA ASN A 29 -7.15 -15.09 8.75
C ASN A 29 -7.73 -13.72 9.15
N GLU A 30 -8.84 -13.69 9.89
CA GLU A 30 -9.42 -12.46 10.41
C GLU A 30 -8.47 -11.77 11.40
N ALA A 31 -7.93 -12.52 12.37
CA ALA A 31 -6.97 -12.01 13.34
C ALA A 31 -5.70 -11.48 12.66
N SER A 32 -5.16 -12.21 11.68
CA SER A 32 -4.01 -11.81 10.88
C SER A 32 -4.28 -10.54 10.07
N ALA A 33 -5.48 -10.42 9.48
CA ALA A 33 -5.89 -9.21 8.78
C ALA A 33 -5.98 -8.01 9.73
N ILE A 34 -6.55 -8.19 10.93
CA ILE A 34 -6.60 -7.14 11.96
C ILE A 34 -5.18 -6.73 12.36
N GLY A 35 -4.32 -7.69 12.70
CA GLY A 35 -2.93 -7.44 13.08
C GLY A 35 -2.15 -6.70 12.00
N PHE A 36 -2.27 -7.13 10.74
CA PHE A 36 -1.65 -6.45 9.60
C PHE A 36 -2.15 -5.01 9.44
N GLN A 37 -3.45 -4.76 9.60
CA GLN A 37 -4.01 -3.42 9.51
C GLN A 37 -3.54 -2.54 10.68
N LEU A 38 -3.49 -3.05 11.90
CA LEU A 38 -2.97 -2.32 13.06
C LEU A 38 -1.49 -1.96 12.88
N PHE A 39 -0.67 -2.90 12.44
CA PHE A 39 0.73 -2.65 12.10
C PHE A 39 0.87 -1.58 11.01
N SER A 40 0.07 -1.70 9.95
CA SER A 40 0.08 -0.73 8.85
C SER A 40 -0.26 0.68 9.36
N TRP A 41 -1.30 0.82 10.17
CA TRP A 41 -1.67 2.10 10.79
C TRP A 41 -0.56 2.65 11.68
N ALA A 42 0.02 1.82 12.54
CA ALA A 42 1.11 2.22 13.41
C ALA A 42 2.33 2.72 12.60
N ALA A 43 2.73 1.98 11.56
CA ALA A 43 3.84 2.36 10.69
C ALA A 43 3.58 3.67 9.93
N MET A 44 2.37 3.84 9.37
CA MET A 44 1.97 5.07 8.67
C MET A 44 1.98 6.28 9.60
N ILE A 45 1.38 6.16 10.78
CA ILE A 45 1.32 7.23 11.78
C ILE A 45 2.73 7.56 12.28
N ALA A 46 3.54 6.55 12.62
CA ALA A 46 4.91 6.74 13.06
C ALA A 46 5.75 7.47 12.00
N ALA A 47 5.66 7.06 10.73
CA ALA A 47 6.35 7.75 9.64
C ALA A 47 5.87 9.20 9.50
N ALA A 48 4.56 9.43 9.58
CA ALA A 48 3.96 10.75 9.52
C ALA A 48 4.30 11.65 10.70
N VAL A 49 4.73 11.13 11.85
CA VAL A 49 5.11 11.92 13.04
C VAL A 49 6.64 12.10 13.11
N LEU A 50 7.41 11.04 12.92
CA LEU A 50 8.87 11.04 13.10
C LEU A 50 9.58 12.00 12.14
N ALA A 51 9.10 12.09 10.90
CA ALA A 51 9.68 13.01 9.92
C ALA A 51 9.62 14.48 10.37
N TRP A 52 8.64 14.86 11.20
CA TRP A 52 8.47 16.24 11.66
C TRP A 52 9.08 16.50 13.02
N THR A 53 9.10 15.49 13.90
CA THR A 53 9.45 15.64 15.32
C THR A 53 10.90 15.29 15.63
N ALA A 54 11.54 14.39 14.87
CA ALA A 54 12.87 13.88 15.14
C ALA A 54 13.94 14.29 14.11
N GLY A 55 13.68 15.39 13.38
CA GLY A 55 14.64 15.98 12.44
C GLY A 55 15.09 15.03 11.33
N ARG A 56 16.37 15.11 10.95
CA ARG A 56 16.92 14.31 9.84
C ARG A 56 16.94 12.81 10.13
N THR A 57 17.25 12.41 11.37
CA THR A 57 17.20 11.01 11.80
C THR A 57 15.78 10.47 11.72
N GLY A 58 14.81 11.23 12.25
CA GLY A 58 13.39 10.89 12.16
C GLY A 58 12.91 10.71 10.72
N ALA A 59 13.37 11.55 9.79
CA ALA A 59 13.05 11.44 8.37
C ALA A 59 13.61 10.16 7.71
N TRP A 60 14.82 9.72 8.05
CA TRP A 60 15.35 8.45 7.56
C TRP A 60 14.59 7.24 8.11
N ILE A 61 14.23 7.27 9.39
CA ILE A 61 13.40 6.21 9.99
C ILE A 61 12.02 6.17 9.32
N ALA A 62 11.39 7.34 9.15
CA ALA A 62 10.10 7.45 8.46
C ALA A 62 10.17 6.92 7.03
N LEU A 63 11.23 7.23 6.28
CA LEU A 63 11.44 6.69 4.94
C LEU A 63 11.56 5.16 4.95
N GLY A 64 12.34 4.59 5.90
CA GLY A 64 12.45 3.15 6.07
C GLY A 64 11.10 2.48 6.34
N LEU A 65 10.27 3.08 7.20
CA LEU A 65 8.91 2.60 7.49
C LEU A 65 8.00 2.65 6.25
N LEU A 66 8.03 3.74 5.47
CA LEU A 66 7.22 3.89 4.26
C LEU A 66 7.63 2.89 3.18
N VAL A 67 8.93 2.67 3.00
CA VAL A 67 9.45 1.66 2.06
C VAL A 67 9.01 0.26 2.50
N ALA A 68 9.21 -0.10 3.78
CA ALA A 68 8.80 -1.40 4.30
C ALA A 68 7.28 -1.63 4.15
N LEU A 69 6.47 -0.64 4.53
CA LEU A 69 5.01 -0.68 4.38
C LEU A 69 4.61 -0.92 2.92
N THR A 70 5.21 -0.16 1.99
CA THR A 70 4.91 -0.26 0.56
C THR A 70 5.30 -1.61 0.01
N SER A 71 6.49 -2.11 0.37
CA SER A 71 6.97 -3.42 -0.04
C SER A 71 6.07 -4.54 0.46
N VAL A 72 5.75 -4.58 1.77
CA VAL A 72 4.91 -5.62 2.34
C VAL A 72 3.51 -5.59 1.72
N THR A 73 2.89 -4.40 1.62
CA THR A 73 1.56 -4.25 1.00
C THR A 73 1.57 -4.73 -0.45
N THR A 74 2.61 -4.39 -1.22
CA THR A 74 2.76 -4.82 -2.62
C THR A 74 2.90 -6.34 -2.70
N LEU A 75 3.72 -6.95 -1.86
CA LEU A 75 3.89 -8.41 -1.83
C LEU A 75 2.59 -9.13 -1.49
N THR A 76 1.80 -8.61 -0.54
CA THR A 76 0.47 -9.14 -0.22
C THR A 76 -0.47 -9.06 -1.42
N ILE A 77 -0.54 -7.89 -2.08
CA ILE A 77 -1.37 -7.68 -3.27
C ILE A 77 -0.97 -8.63 -4.41
N VAL A 78 0.33 -8.74 -4.70
CA VAL A 78 0.86 -9.61 -5.75
C VAL A 78 0.60 -11.07 -5.44
N TYR A 79 0.76 -11.48 -4.18
CA TYR A 79 0.43 -12.84 -3.74
C TYR A 79 -1.06 -13.14 -3.93
N SER A 80 -1.96 -12.27 -3.46
CA SER A 80 -3.40 -12.43 -3.67
C SER A 80 -3.77 -12.52 -5.15
N TRP A 81 -3.20 -11.63 -5.97
CA TRP A 81 -3.43 -11.65 -7.41
C TRP A 81 -2.93 -12.94 -8.08
N ALA A 82 -1.74 -13.40 -7.72
CA ALA A 82 -1.18 -14.66 -8.21
C ALA A 82 -1.96 -15.91 -7.73
N ARG A 83 -2.81 -15.75 -6.71
CA ARG A 83 -3.77 -16.77 -6.25
C ARG A 83 -5.17 -16.60 -6.85
N GLY A 84 -5.33 -15.73 -7.84
CA GLY A 84 -6.57 -15.54 -8.57
C GLY A 84 -7.58 -14.60 -7.89
N VAL A 85 -7.20 -13.90 -6.82
CA VAL A 85 -8.09 -12.93 -6.18
C VAL A 85 -8.28 -11.72 -7.09
N ASN A 86 -9.52 -11.48 -7.50
CA ASN A 86 -9.88 -10.27 -8.23
C ASN A 86 -9.95 -9.07 -7.27
N LEU A 87 -8.84 -8.34 -7.17
CA LEU A 87 -8.70 -7.19 -6.29
C LEU A 87 -9.65 -6.03 -6.65
N TYR A 88 -10.14 -5.98 -7.89
CA TYR A 88 -11.02 -4.91 -8.37
C TYR A 88 -12.47 -5.07 -7.93
N THR A 89 -12.93 -6.31 -7.73
CA THR A 89 -14.25 -6.61 -7.15
C THR A 89 -14.18 -6.61 -5.63
N ALA A 90 -13.06 -7.07 -5.06
CA ALA A 90 -12.87 -7.14 -3.60
C ALA A 90 -12.66 -5.75 -2.95
N SER A 91 -12.04 -4.79 -3.65
CA SER A 91 -11.65 -3.50 -3.06
C SER A 91 -12.51 -2.33 -3.53
N LYS A 92 -13.16 -1.63 -2.58
CA LYS A 92 -13.81 -0.34 -2.81
C LYS A 92 -12.83 0.80 -2.55
N ILE A 93 -12.01 1.13 -3.55
CA ILE A 93 -10.95 2.15 -3.48
C ILE A 93 -11.47 3.53 -3.03
N GLY A 94 -12.72 3.88 -3.36
CA GLY A 94 -13.33 5.18 -3.03
C GLY A 94 -13.92 5.31 -1.62
N ARG A 95 -13.70 4.36 -0.70
CA ARG A 95 -14.15 4.51 0.68
C ARG A 95 -13.38 5.63 1.38
N VAL A 96 -14.03 6.35 2.29
CA VAL A 96 -13.43 7.39 3.15
C VAL A 96 -12.10 6.94 3.75
N ARG A 97 -12.03 5.68 4.20
CA ARG A 97 -10.79 5.06 4.72
C ARG A 97 -9.61 5.16 3.75
N GLY A 98 -9.82 4.97 2.45
CA GLY A 98 -8.77 5.07 1.44
C GLY A 98 -8.19 6.48 1.36
N PHE A 99 -9.05 7.50 1.43
CA PHE A 99 -8.60 8.89 1.48
C PHE A 99 -7.81 9.21 2.75
N VAL A 100 -8.25 8.71 3.91
CA VAL A 100 -7.51 8.92 5.17
C VAL A 100 -6.13 8.26 5.10
N VAL A 101 -6.04 7.02 4.62
CA VAL A 101 -4.76 6.31 4.44
C VAL A 101 -3.84 7.08 3.49
N ALA A 102 -4.35 7.52 2.34
CA ALA A 102 -3.58 8.30 1.37
C ALA A 102 -3.04 9.61 1.98
N LEU A 103 -3.87 10.31 2.75
CA LEU A 103 -3.48 11.56 3.42
C LEU A 103 -2.34 11.33 4.43
N VAL A 104 -2.46 10.31 5.29
CA VAL A 104 -1.43 10.01 6.30
C VAL A 104 -0.10 9.65 5.65
N ILE A 105 -0.13 8.81 4.62
CA ILE A 105 1.08 8.45 3.85
C ILE A 105 1.70 9.70 3.20
N LEU A 106 0.87 10.57 2.60
CA LEU A 106 1.32 11.80 1.96
C LEU A 106 2.00 12.76 2.94
N VAL A 107 1.45 12.92 4.16
CA VAL A 107 2.10 13.71 5.23
C VAL A 107 3.47 13.14 5.59
N GLY A 108 3.60 11.81 5.67
CA GLY A 108 4.87 11.13 5.89
C GLY A 108 5.88 11.43 4.78
N TYR A 109 5.51 11.23 3.51
CA TYR A 109 6.39 11.49 2.37
C TYR A 109 6.81 12.95 2.27
N ILE A 110 5.89 13.89 2.46
CA ILE A 110 6.22 15.32 2.45
C ILE A 110 7.23 15.64 3.57
N GLY A 111 7.01 15.11 4.79
CA GLY A 111 7.94 15.30 5.89
C GLY A 111 9.34 14.78 5.56
N VAL A 112 9.44 13.59 4.97
CA VAL A 112 10.71 13.00 4.51
C VAL A 112 11.39 13.89 3.48
N LEU A 113 10.65 14.32 2.44
CA LEU A 113 11.20 15.16 1.36
C LEU A 113 11.71 16.50 1.88
N VAL A 114 10.92 17.19 2.70
CA VAL A 114 11.29 18.49 3.28
C VAL A 114 12.53 18.39 4.17
N LYS A 115 12.67 17.32 4.95
CA LYS A 115 13.82 17.15 5.87
C LYS A 115 15.08 16.62 5.19
N LEU A 116 14.95 15.75 4.19
CA LEU A 116 16.10 15.15 3.52
C LEU A 116 16.58 15.98 2.32
N GLN A 117 15.69 16.78 1.71
CA GLN A 117 15.99 17.63 0.57
C GLN A 117 15.54 19.10 0.79
N PRO A 118 16.01 19.77 1.86
CA PRO A 118 15.52 21.10 2.23
C PRO A 118 15.74 22.15 1.14
N ASN A 119 16.85 22.06 0.40
CA ASN A 119 17.18 23.01 -0.67
C ASN A 119 16.29 22.85 -1.91
N MET A 120 15.73 21.65 -2.12
CA MET A 120 14.86 21.39 -3.27
C MET A 120 13.50 22.08 -3.10
N PHE A 121 13.02 22.23 -1.86
CA PHE A 121 11.70 22.78 -1.53
C PHE A 121 11.77 24.16 -0.85
N ALA A 122 12.87 24.89 -1.06
CA ALA A 122 13.06 26.25 -0.54
C ALA A 122 12.23 27.29 -1.31
N ASP A 123 12.04 27.08 -2.62
CA ASP A 123 11.38 28.03 -3.51
C ASP A 123 9.93 27.63 -3.82
N ALA A 124 9.08 28.64 -4.04
CA ALA A 124 7.67 28.44 -4.41
C ALA A 124 7.51 27.69 -5.76
N SER A 125 8.46 27.86 -6.69
CA SER A 125 8.48 27.17 -7.98
C SER A 125 8.65 25.65 -7.83
N SER A 126 9.46 25.20 -6.87
CA SER A 126 9.65 23.78 -6.59
C SER A 126 8.42 23.14 -5.98
N TRP A 127 7.71 23.85 -5.10
CA TRP A 127 6.42 23.41 -4.58
C TRP A 127 5.35 23.34 -5.69
N ALA A 128 5.30 24.33 -6.58
CA ALA A 128 4.40 24.31 -7.74
C ALA A 128 4.70 23.12 -8.65
N GLY A 129 5.98 22.82 -8.90
CA GLY A 129 6.41 21.63 -9.64
C GLY A 129 5.99 20.32 -8.95
N GLY A 130 6.17 20.23 -7.63
CA GLY A 130 5.77 19.08 -6.83
C GLY A 130 4.26 18.82 -6.87
N VAL A 131 3.45 19.87 -6.70
CA VAL A 131 1.98 19.78 -6.80
C VAL A 131 1.56 19.36 -8.21
N THR A 132 2.16 19.96 -9.24
CA THR A 132 1.87 19.61 -10.64
C THR A 132 2.21 18.15 -10.92
N GLY A 133 3.37 17.68 -10.45
CA GLY A 133 3.79 16.28 -10.56
C GLY A 133 2.82 15.33 -9.84
N ALA A 134 2.35 15.70 -8.65
CA ALA A 134 1.37 14.91 -7.91
C ALA A 134 0.02 14.80 -8.64
N VAL A 135 -0.46 15.90 -9.24
CA VAL A 135 -1.71 15.91 -10.03
C VAL A 135 -1.57 15.05 -11.28
N VAL A 136 -0.48 15.22 -12.04
CA VAL A 136 -0.25 14.44 -13.27
C VAL A 136 -0.05 12.96 -12.96
N GLY A 137 0.78 12.64 -11.97
CA GLY A 137 1.03 11.27 -11.54
C GLY A 137 -0.23 10.58 -11.01
N GLY A 138 -0.98 11.26 -10.13
CA GLY A 138 -2.26 10.77 -9.62
C GLY A 138 -3.29 10.57 -10.73
N GLY A 139 -3.36 11.50 -11.69
CA GLY A 139 -4.22 11.39 -12.87
C GLY A 139 -3.88 10.18 -13.74
N ALA A 140 -2.59 9.94 -14.03
CA ALA A 140 -2.15 8.79 -14.81
C ALA A 140 -2.50 7.44 -14.14
N VAL A 141 -2.31 7.36 -12.81
CA VAL A 141 -2.72 6.18 -12.03
C VAL A 141 -4.24 5.99 -12.10
N GLY A 142 -5.01 7.06 -11.95
CA GLY A 142 -6.47 7.02 -12.06
C GLY A 142 -6.96 6.52 -13.42
N VAL A 143 -6.36 7.01 -14.51
CA VAL A 143 -6.66 6.56 -15.88
C VAL A 143 -6.28 5.09 -16.07
N GLY A 144 -5.12 4.66 -15.56
CA GLY A 144 -4.70 3.26 -15.61
C GLY A 144 -5.68 2.31 -14.93
N ILE A 145 -6.13 2.68 -13.72
CA ILE A 145 -7.16 1.91 -12.98
C ILE A 145 -8.47 1.88 -13.78
N TRP A 146 -8.92 3.02 -14.32
CA TRP A 146 -10.14 3.08 -15.13
C TRP A 146 -10.05 2.19 -16.37
N TYR A 147 -8.92 2.21 -17.09
CA TYR A 147 -8.70 1.40 -18.28
C TYR A 147 -8.74 -0.10 -17.95
N LEU A 148 -8.08 -0.53 -16.87
CA LEU A 148 -8.06 -1.92 -16.44
C LEU A 148 -9.46 -2.40 -16.03
N ARG A 149 -10.23 -1.55 -15.33
CA ARG A 149 -11.63 -1.85 -14.98
C ARG A 149 -12.49 -2.02 -16.23
N LYS A 150 -12.36 -1.11 -17.19
CA LYS A 150 -13.10 -1.17 -18.46
C LYS A 150 -12.75 -2.41 -19.27
N ARG A 151 -11.47 -2.80 -19.27
CA ARG A 151 -11.00 -4.02 -19.96
C ARG A 151 -11.59 -5.28 -19.33
N ASN A 152 -11.56 -5.40 -18.01
CA ASN A 152 -12.10 -6.58 -17.32
C ASN A 152 -13.63 -6.69 -17.46
N ALA A 153 -14.35 -5.57 -17.42
CA ALA A 153 -15.81 -5.55 -17.66
C ALA A 153 -16.20 -5.98 -19.09
N ARG A 154 -15.30 -5.86 -20.07
CA ARG A 154 -15.54 -6.36 -21.44
C ARG A 154 -15.40 -7.88 -21.52
N PHE A 155 -14.39 -8.44 -20.85
CA PHE A 155 -14.20 -9.90 -20.80
C PHE A 155 -15.37 -10.60 -20.08
N GLU A 156 -15.87 -10.03 -18.98
CA GLU A 156 -17.06 -10.56 -18.28
C GLU A 156 -18.34 -10.47 -19.13
N ALA A 157 -18.42 -9.56 -20.10
CA ALA A 157 -19.56 -9.41 -21.01
C ALA A 157 -19.45 -10.29 -22.27
N GLU A 158 -18.26 -10.83 -22.58
CA GLU A 158 -18.02 -11.75 -23.70
C GLU A 158 -18.17 -13.23 -23.27
N GLU A 159 -18.19 -13.53 -21.96
CA GLU A 159 -18.42 -14.87 -21.39
C GLU A 159 -19.91 -15.19 -21.08
N ILE A 160 -20.84 -14.26 -21.33
CA ILE A 160 -22.31 -14.42 -21.18
C ILE A 160 -22.95 -14.60 -22.56
#